data_AF-X1FPP9-F1
#
_entry.id   AF-X1FPP9-F1
#
_cell.length_a   1.000
_cell.length_b   1.000
_cell.length_c   1.000
_cell.angle_alpha   90.00
_cell.angle_beta   90.00
_cell.angle_gamma   90.00
#
_symmetry.space_group_name_H-M   'P 1'
#
loop_
_entity.id
_entity.type
_entity.pdbx_description
1 polymer ?
#
loop_
_entity_poly.entity_id
_entity_poly.type
_entity_poly.pdbx_seq_one_letter_code
_entity_poly.pdbx_strand_id
1 'polypeptide(L)'
;MTTFERCAVRGATTSKAILAVVLFAPLLPLSAGAHGPHESFSAGEPGDPAKPSRTIEVVMTEMAFAPELIEVKRGEQVRFVIRNSGKEDHEFMLATLRENLKHGELMKKHPHME
;
A
#
# COMPACT_ATOMS: atom_id res chain seq x y z
N MET A 1 8.44 51.69 1.62
CA MET A 1 9.80 52.11 1.18
C MET A 1 10.39 53.01 2.25
N THR A 2 11.25 52.45 3.10
CA THR A 2 12.22 53.19 3.93
C THR A 2 13.27 52.18 4.37
N THR A 3 14.37 52.16 3.65
CA THR A 3 15.66 51.58 4.03
C THR A 3 16.24 52.36 5.21
N PHE A 4 16.78 51.68 6.21
CA PHE A 4 17.85 52.21 7.05
C PHE A 4 18.77 51.09 7.52
N GLU A 5 20.04 51.46 7.60
CA GLU A 5 21.22 50.63 7.49
C GLU A 5 21.60 49.80 8.73
N ARG A 6 22.51 48.86 8.47
CA ARG A 6 23.37 48.11 9.40
C ARG A 6 23.73 48.90 10.68
N CYS A 7 23.53 48.25 11.82
CA CYS A 7 24.40 48.44 12.98
C CYS A 7 24.85 47.07 13.49
N ALA A 8 26.10 46.73 13.21
CA ALA A 8 26.79 45.62 13.82
C ALA A 8 27.34 46.07 15.18
N VAL A 9 26.81 45.53 16.28
CA VAL A 9 27.45 45.59 17.59
C VAL A 9 27.63 44.17 18.09
N ARG A 10 28.89 43.77 18.18
CA ARG A 10 29.36 42.60 18.90
C ARG A 10 29.07 42.80 20.39
N GLY A 11 28.42 41.83 21.01
CA GLY A 11 28.27 41.77 22.46
C GLY A 11 28.04 40.32 22.88
N ALA A 12 29.12 39.69 23.33
CA ALA A 12 29.08 38.37 23.95
C ALA A 12 28.50 38.51 25.36
N THR A 13 27.34 37.93 25.60
CA THR A 13 26.84 37.68 26.96
C THR A 13 26.23 36.29 27.01
N THR A 14 26.86 35.46 27.84
CA THR A 14 26.49 34.09 28.16
C THR A 14 25.11 34.04 28.80
N SER A 15 24.16 33.34 28.18
CA SER A 15 22.94 32.92 28.85
C SER A 15 22.64 31.49 28.44
N LYS A 16 22.70 30.58 29.42
CA LYS A 16 22.40 29.16 29.27
C LYS A 16 20.93 29.01 28.90
N ALA A 17 20.62 28.94 27.62
CA ALA A 17 19.29 28.57 27.14
C ALA A 17 19.14 27.06 27.29
N ILE A 18 18.18 26.66 28.12
CA ILE A 18 17.74 25.28 28.32
C ILE A 18 17.24 24.77 26.96
N LEU A 19 17.98 23.83 26.37
CA LEU A 19 17.60 23.15 25.14
C LEU A 19 16.49 22.13 25.47
N ALA A 20 15.24 22.51 25.28
CA ALA A 20 14.14 21.55 25.25
C ALA A 20 14.26 20.71 23.96
N VAL A 21 14.87 19.53 24.08
CA VAL A 21 14.91 18.53 23.01
C VAL A 21 13.50 17.96 22.85
N VAL A 22 12.75 18.48 21.88
CA VAL A 22 11.53 17.85 21.40
C VAL A 22 11.97 16.61 20.61
N LEU A 23 11.80 15.43 21.21
CA LEU A 23 11.98 14.15 20.54
C LEU A 23 10.93 14.03 19.44
N PHE A 24 11.29 14.48 18.24
CA PHE A 24 10.54 14.24 17.02
C PHE A 24 10.72 12.76 16.68
N ALA A 25 9.83 11.91 17.19
CA ALA A 25 9.80 10.51 16.81
C ALA A 25 9.50 10.44 15.30
N PRO A 26 10.40 9.88 14.47
CA PRO A 26 10.08 9.68 13.07
C PRO A 26 8.93 8.68 13.00
N LEU A 27 7.79 9.14 12.46
CA LEU A 27 6.70 8.27 12.06
C LEU A 27 7.26 7.37 10.94
N LEU A 28 7.74 6.19 11.31
CA LEU A 28 8.16 5.20 10.33
C LEU A 28 6.91 4.79 9.54
N PRO A 29 6.91 4.90 8.20
CA PRO A 29 5.81 4.37 7.41
C PRO A 29 5.77 2.86 7.64
N LEU A 30 4.71 2.38 8.28
CA LEU A 30 4.44 0.97 8.43
C LEU A 30 4.19 0.42 7.02
N SER A 31 5.20 -0.24 6.45
CA SER A 31 5.04 -0.97 5.20
C SER A 31 4.06 -2.10 5.47
N ALA A 32 2.81 -1.92 5.05
CA ALA A 32 1.79 -2.96 5.07
C ALA A 32 2.13 -3.98 3.97
N GLY A 33 3.10 -4.86 4.25
CA GLY A 33 3.40 -6.01 3.41
C GLY A 33 2.29 -7.05 3.57
N ALA A 34 1.28 -6.98 2.70
CA ALA A 34 0.12 -7.87 2.78
C ALA A 34 0.38 -9.30 2.25
N HIS A 35 1.52 -9.56 1.59
CA HIS A 35 1.83 -10.86 1.01
C HIS A 35 3.35 -11.12 1.12
N GLY A 36 3.74 -12.34 1.54
CA GLY A 36 5.14 -12.73 1.72
C GLY A 36 5.97 -12.68 0.42
N PRO A 37 7.30 -12.87 0.49
CA PRO A 37 8.13 -12.92 -0.71
C PRO A 37 7.75 -14.15 -1.54
N HIS A 38 7.04 -13.93 -2.63
CA HIS A 38 6.81 -14.95 -3.66
C HIS A 38 8.04 -15.00 -4.59
N GLU A 39 8.66 -16.17 -4.77
CA GLU A 39 9.75 -16.33 -5.75
C GLU A 39 9.27 -16.13 -7.19
N SER A 40 7.98 -16.35 -7.45
CA SER A 40 7.35 -16.12 -8.75
C SER A 40 5.87 -15.75 -8.59
N PHE A 41 5.37 -14.92 -9.49
CA PHE A 41 3.97 -14.51 -9.54
C PHE A 41 3.29 -15.21 -10.71
N SER A 42 2.12 -15.80 -10.44
CA SER A 42 1.30 -16.48 -11.44
C SER A 42 0.71 -15.52 -12.48
N ALA A 43 0.50 -14.26 -12.12
CA ALA A 43 -0.01 -13.24 -13.02
C ALA A 43 0.62 -11.87 -12.73
N GLY A 44 1.11 -11.22 -13.79
CA GLY A 44 1.74 -9.90 -13.69
C GLY A 44 3.07 -9.91 -12.94
N GLU A 45 3.52 -8.71 -12.59
CA GLU A 45 4.72 -8.47 -11.78
C GLU A 45 4.42 -7.34 -10.79
N PRO A 46 5.14 -7.26 -9.65
CA PRO A 46 5.01 -6.14 -8.73
C PRO A 46 5.22 -4.79 -9.44
N GLY A 47 4.29 -3.86 -9.21
CA GLY A 47 4.36 -2.51 -9.76
C GLY A 47 5.45 -1.66 -9.11
N ASP A 48 5.85 -0.60 -9.80
CA ASP A 48 6.76 0.43 -9.26
C ASP A 48 5.93 1.54 -8.59
N PRO A 49 5.99 1.70 -7.25
CA PRO A 49 5.18 2.67 -6.52
C PRO A 49 5.50 4.13 -6.87
N ALA A 50 6.62 4.42 -7.52
CA ALA A 50 6.97 5.75 -7.99
C ALA A 50 6.34 6.11 -9.35
N LYS A 51 5.75 5.13 -10.05
CA LYS A 51 5.09 5.34 -11.34
C LYS A 51 3.57 5.50 -11.17
N PRO A 52 2.91 6.24 -12.09
CA PRO A 52 1.46 6.35 -12.07
C PRO A 52 0.81 4.98 -12.29
N SER A 53 -0.30 4.74 -11.59
CA SER A 53 -1.13 3.54 -11.72
C SER A 53 -2.61 3.89 -11.76
N ARG A 54 -3.41 3.08 -12.47
CA ARG A 54 -4.87 3.15 -12.38
C ARG A 54 -5.30 2.43 -11.10
N THR A 55 -6.05 3.11 -10.24
CA THR A 55 -6.63 2.47 -9.05
C THR A 55 -7.92 1.74 -9.42
N ILE A 56 -8.04 0.49 -8.98
CA ILE A 56 -9.25 -0.31 -9.11
C ILE A 56 -9.62 -0.79 -7.72
N GLU A 57 -10.77 -0.33 -7.23
CA GLU A 57 -11.36 -0.85 -6.00
C GLU A 57 -12.07 -2.17 -6.33
N VAL A 58 -11.75 -3.20 -5.55
CA VAL A 58 -12.40 -4.51 -5.61
C VAL A 58 -13.13 -4.71 -4.30
N VAL A 59 -14.46 -4.69 -4.38
CA VAL A 59 -15.32 -4.93 -3.22
C VAL A 59 -15.67 -6.41 -3.18
N MET A 60 -15.42 -7.03 -2.03
CA MET A 60 -15.74 -8.42 -1.75
C MET A 60 -16.97 -8.44 -0.84
N THR A 61 -17.98 -9.17 -1.25
CA THR A 61 -19.14 -9.56 -0.43
C THR A 61 -19.14 -11.08 -0.32
N GLU A 62 -20.08 -11.65 0.44
CA GLU A 62 -20.01 -13.06 0.85
C GLU A 62 -19.52 -14.00 -0.25
N MET A 63 -20.15 -13.99 -1.43
CA MET A 63 -19.78 -14.89 -2.53
C MET A 63 -19.60 -14.16 -3.87
N ALA A 64 -19.30 -12.86 -3.83
CA ALA A 64 -19.20 -12.05 -5.05
C ALA A 64 -18.17 -10.93 -4.96
N PHE A 65 -17.56 -10.63 -6.11
CA PHE A 65 -16.64 -9.52 -6.32
C PHE A 65 -17.29 -8.44 -7.18
N ALA A 66 -17.06 -7.18 -6.85
CA ALA A 66 -17.43 -6.04 -7.69
C ALA A 66 -16.19 -5.14 -7.95
N PRO A 67 -15.84 -4.86 -9.22
CA PRO A 67 -16.46 -5.37 -10.45
C PRO A 67 -16.12 -6.85 -10.72
N GLU A 68 -16.99 -7.53 -11.47
CA GLU A 68 -16.80 -8.95 -11.88
C GLU A 68 -15.80 -9.11 -13.03
N LEU A 69 -15.63 -8.07 -13.85
CA LEU A 69 -14.71 -8.04 -14.99
C LEU A 69 -13.83 -6.81 -14.91
N ILE A 70 -12.52 -7.03 -15.03
CA ILE A 70 -11.51 -5.98 -15.06
C ILE A 70 -10.70 -6.14 -16.33
N GLU A 71 -10.82 -5.18 -17.24
CA GLU A 71 -10.02 -5.12 -18.46
C GLU A 71 -8.79 -4.25 -18.24
N VAL A 72 -7.62 -4.81 -18.54
CA VAL A 72 -6.31 -4.15 -18.42
C VAL A 72 -5.57 -4.21 -19.75
N LYS A 73 -4.76 -3.19 -20.03
CA LYS A 73 -3.88 -3.17 -21.19
C LYS A 73 -2.56 -3.86 -20.87
N ARG A 74 -1.92 -4.46 -21.88
CA ARG A 74 -0.57 -5.03 -21.73
C ARG A 74 0.41 -3.93 -21.29
N GLY A 75 1.15 -4.19 -20.20
CA GLY A 75 2.11 -3.24 -19.63
C GLY A 75 1.49 -2.15 -18.76
N GLU A 76 0.18 -2.20 -18.52
CA GLU A 76 -0.48 -1.26 -17.62
C GLU A 76 -0.14 -1.55 -16.15
N GLN A 77 0.17 -0.50 -15.39
CA GLN A 77 0.28 -0.60 -13.94
C GLN A 77 -1.08 -0.32 -13.28
N VAL A 78 -1.57 -1.29 -12.52
CA VAL A 78 -2.82 -1.21 -11.77
C VAL A 78 -2.53 -1.32 -10.28
N ARG A 79 -3.19 -0.47 -9.49
CA ARG A 79 -3.21 -0.55 -8.04
C ARG A 79 -4.57 -1.09 -7.61
N PHE A 80 -4.60 -2.33 -7.16
CA PHE A 80 -5.80 -2.91 -6.56
C PHE A 80 -5.95 -2.41 -5.13
N VAL A 81 -7.16 -1.95 -4.80
CA VAL A 81 -7.58 -1.63 -3.43
C VAL A 81 -8.65 -2.63 -3.07
N ILE A 82 -8.32 -3.57 -2.20
CA ILE A 82 -9.23 -4.66 -1.81
C ILE A 82 -10.02 -4.24 -0.58
N ARG A 83 -11.34 -4.36 -0.66
CA ARG A 83 -12.25 -4.01 0.43
C ARG A 83 -13.21 -5.16 0.74
N ASN A 84 -13.05 -5.78 1.91
CA ASN A 84 -14.05 -6.69 2.43
C ASN A 84 -15.27 -5.90 2.95
N SER A 85 -16.44 -6.15 2.37
CA SER A 85 -17.75 -5.62 2.78
C SER A 85 -18.75 -6.74 3.12
N GLY A 86 -18.29 -8.00 3.18
CA GLY A 86 -19.03 -9.15 3.68
C GLY A 86 -18.89 -9.29 5.21
N LYS A 87 -19.51 -10.35 5.74
CA LYS A 87 -19.40 -10.73 7.16
C LYS A 87 -18.29 -11.76 7.37
N GLU A 88 -17.99 -12.54 6.35
CA GLU A 88 -16.91 -13.52 6.38
C GLU A 88 -15.58 -12.88 5.96
N ASP A 89 -14.48 -13.45 6.42
CA ASP A 89 -13.17 -13.08 5.89
C ASP A 89 -13.04 -13.60 4.47
N HIS A 90 -12.48 -12.77 3.59
CA HIS A 90 -12.33 -13.11 2.19
C HIS A 90 -10.88 -12.90 1.74
N GLU A 91 -10.39 -13.83 0.93
CA GLU A 91 -9.09 -13.75 0.27
C GLU A 91 -9.21 -13.33 -1.20
N PHE A 92 -8.32 -12.45 -1.66
CA PHE A 92 -8.21 -12.06 -3.06
C PHE A 92 -6.93 -12.63 -3.67
N MET A 93 -7.07 -13.55 -4.63
CA MET A 93 -5.95 -14.19 -5.32
C MET A 93 -5.87 -13.75 -6.78
N LEU A 94 -4.70 -13.28 -7.20
CA LEU A 94 -4.41 -12.92 -8.59
C LEU A 94 -3.51 -13.99 -9.24
N ALA A 95 -4.10 -14.87 -10.04
CA ALA A 95 -3.37 -15.94 -10.75
C ALA A 95 -3.96 -16.24 -12.13
N THR A 96 -3.38 -17.19 -12.85
CA THR A 96 -3.94 -17.64 -14.13
C THR A 96 -5.26 -18.38 -13.93
N LEU A 97 -6.09 -18.44 -14.98
CA LEU A 97 -7.34 -19.21 -14.97
C LEU A 97 -7.12 -20.66 -14.51
N ARG A 98 -6.04 -21.29 -14.99
CA ARG A 98 -5.72 -22.69 -14.65
C ARG A 98 -5.45 -22.87 -13.16
N GLU A 99 -4.69 -21.97 -12.56
CA GLU A 99 -4.34 -22.04 -11.14
C GLU A 99 -5.54 -21.72 -10.25
N ASN A 100 -6.34 -20.71 -10.61
CA ASN A 100 -7.58 -20.39 -9.89
C ASN A 100 -8.57 -21.56 -9.90
N LEU A 101 -8.75 -22.24 -11.05
CA LEU A 101 -9.61 -23.43 -11.13
C LEU A 101 -9.08 -24.58 -10.27
N LYS A 102 -7.76 -24.83 -10.31
CA LYS A 102 -7.12 -25.86 -9.48
C LYS A 102 -7.28 -25.56 -7.99
N HIS A 103 -7.11 -24.29 -7.59
CA HIS A 103 -7.33 -23.86 -6.21
C HIS A 103 -8.78 -24.12 -5.78
N GLY A 104 -9.77 -23.76 -6.60
CA GLY A 104 -11.18 -24.05 -6.32
C GLY A 104 -11.49 -25.55 -6.20
N GLU A 105 -10.86 -26.41 -7.00
CA GLU A 105 -10.98 -27.87 -6.84
C GLU A 105 -10.36 -28.39 -5.55
N LEU A 106 -9.24 -27.81 -5.11
CA LEU A 106 -8.60 -28.15 -3.85
C LEU A 106 -9.49 -27.77 -2.66
N MET A 107 -10.11 -26.58 -2.69
CA MET A 107 -11.03 -26.14 -1.64
C MET A 107 -12.28 -27.02 -1.54
N LYS A 108 -12.81 -27.50 -2.66
CA LYS A 108 -13.90 -28.50 -2.65
C LYS A 108 -13.51 -29.82 -1.99
N LYS A 109 -12.25 -30.25 -2.16
CA LYS A 109 -11.74 -31.50 -1.58
C LYS A 109 -11.36 -31.32 -0.09
N HIS A 110 -11.08 -30.10 0.33
CA HIS A 110 -10.59 -29.76 1.66
C HIS A 110 -11.29 -28.51 2.20
N PRO A 111 -12.55 -28.62 2.65
CA PRO A 111 -13.39 -27.49 3.06
C PRO A 111 -12.93 -26.76 4.34
N HIS A 112 -11.80 -27.16 4.94
CA HIS A 112 -11.18 -26.53 6.10
C HIS A 112 -9.74 -26.09 5.82
N MET A 113 -9.29 -26.11 4.56
CA MET A 113 -8.04 -25.46 4.17
C MET A 113 -8.35 -24.01 3.81
N GLU A 114 -7.56 -23.10 4.38
CA GLU A 114 -7.36 -21.74 3.90
C GLU A 114 -5.93 -21.64 3.37
#